data_AF-A0A4R1I5B6-F1
#
_entry.id   AF-A0A4R1I5B6-F1
#
_cell.length_a   1.000
_cell.length_b   1.000
_cell.length_c   1.000
_cell.angle_alpha   90.00
_cell.angle_beta   90.00
_cell.angle_gamma   90.00
#
_symmetry.space_group_name_H-M   'P 1'
#
loop_
_entity.id
_entity.type
_entity.pdbx_description
1 polymer ?
#
loop_
_entity_poly.entity_id
_entity_poly.type
_entity_poly.pdbx_seq_one_letter_code
_entity_poly.pdbx_strand_id
1 'polypeptide(L)'
;MSSEKPLRKADFVTSIVFMLLGIVMIVAASRMPWIVQSGGLQQDWYLSPGLFPTVLGVLLIIFSSNVLMHAVRGGGYRGLGRAAAHGLRSVGSNHDLHRMAMAAALVGLYVFVGIGRVEYHIASSVFLFVTMLVFHRAPDRPFTVRAVLKLALIAVLAPLVIGYIFTEFFQVPMP
;
A
#
# COMPACT_ATOMS: atom_id res chain seq x y z
N MET A 1 -1.80 -3.11 35.87
CA MET A 1 -1.22 -4.10 34.92
C MET A 1 -2.31 -4.96 34.21
N SER A 2 -3.44 -4.41 33.76
CA SER A 2 -4.53 -5.22 33.15
C SER A 2 -4.82 -4.96 31.65
N SER A 3 -4.22 -3.94 31.02
CA SER A 3 -4.51 -3.58 29.61
C SER A 3 -3.69 -4.35 28.56
N GLU A 4 -2.74 -5.20 28.93
CA GLU A 4 -1.85 -5.87 27.94
C GLU A 4 -2.51 -7.07 27.23
N LYS A 5 -3.50 -7.71 27.87
CA LYS A 5 -4.12 -8.93 27.34
C LYS A 5 -4.90 -8.74 26.02
N PRO A 6 -5.65 -7.65 25.78
CA PRO A 6 -6.31 -7.43 24.49
C PRO A 6 -5.33 -7.07 23.36
N LEU A 7 -4.30 -6.25 23.61
CA LEU A 7 -3.30 -5.89 22.60
C LEU A 7 -2.57 -7.12 22.06
N ARG A 8 -2.10 -8.00 22.96
CA ARG A 8 -1.38 -9.24 22.59
C ARG A 8 -2.20 -10.19 21.72
N LYS A 9 -3.53 -10.11 21.73
CA LYS A 9 -4.42 -10.91 20.87
C LYS A 9 -4.57 -10.30 19.48
N ALA A 10 -4.66 -8.97 19.40
CA ALA A 10 -4.68 -8.26 18.12
C ALA A 10 -3.36 -8.43 17.37
N ASP A 11 -2.23 -8.38 18.10
CA ASP A 11 -0.88 -8.60 17.53
C ASP A 11 -0.76 -10.01 16.95
N PHE A 12 -1.32 -11.02 17.62
CA PHE A 12 -1.35 -12.39 17.12
C PHE A 12 -2.10 -12.50 15.78
N VAL A 13 -3.32 -11.98 15.70
CA VAL A 13 -4.11 -12.03 14.45
C VAL A 13 -3.42 -11.24 13.33
N THR A 14 -2.91 -10.05 13.66
CA THR A 14 -2.24 -9.17 12.69
C THR A 14 -0.97 -9.83 12.13
N SER A 15 -0.17 -10.46 13.00
CA SER A 15 1.03 -11.19 12.57
C SER A 15 0.70 -12.37 11.66
N ILE A 16 -0.41 -13.10 11.88
CA ILE A 16 -0.84 -14.15 10.96
C ILE A 16 -1.25 -13.57 9.61
N VAL A 17 -2.06 -12.50 9.60
CA VAL A 17 -2.51 -11.85 8.35
C VAL A 17 -1.31 -11.37 7.54
N PHE A 18 -0.36 -10.70 8.18
CA PHE A 18 0.86 -10.25 7.53
C PHE A 18 1.72 -11.43 7.06
N MET A 19 1.91 -12.47 7.87
CA MET A 19 2.65 -13.66 7.43
C MET A 19 2.05 -14.29 6.17
N LEU A 20 0.71 -14.42 6.09
CA LEU A 20 0.01 -14.87 4.88
C LEU A 20 0.20 -13.92 3.69
N LEU A 21 0.12 -12.60 3.92
CA LEU A 21 0.36 -11.60 2.89
C LEU A 21 1.78 -11.72 2.32
N GLY A 22 2.79 -11.90 3.18
CA GLY A 22 4.17 -12.09 2.75
C GLY A 22 4.36 -13.35 1.89
N ILE A 23 3.68 -14.46 2.25
CA ILE A 23 3.66 -15.68 1.43
C ILE A 23 3.02 -15.40 0.06
N VAL A 24 1.88 -14.70 0.03
CA VAL A 24 1.22 -14.31 -1.22
C VAL A 24 2.14 -13.47 -2.10
N MET A 25 2.89 -12.52 -1.52
CA MET A 25 3.86 -11.71 -2.27
C MET A 25 4.97 -12.57 -2.89
N ILE A 26 5.54 -13.52 -2.15
CA ILE A 26 6.58 -14.43 -2.67
C ILE A 26 6.02 -15.31 -3.79
N VAL A 27 4.79 -15.83 -3.63
CA VAL A 27 4.13 -16.65 -4.67
C VAL A 27 3.78 -15.81 -5.90
N ALA A 28 3.42 -14.53 -5.73
CA ALA A 28 3.20 -13.63 -6.86
C ALA A 28 4.54 -13.33 -7.57
N ALA A 29 5.60 -13.11 -6.80
CA ALA A 29 6.95 -12.83 -7.33
C ALA A 29 7.55 -14.01 -8.09
N SER A 30 7.28 -15.25 -7.66
CA SER A 30 7.76 -16.44 -8.36
C SER A 30 7.14 -16.63 -9.75
N ARG A 31 6.00 -15.97 -10.01
CA ARG A 31 5.37 -15.92 -11.34
C ARG A 31 5.92 -14.80 -12.23
N MET A 32 6.78 -13.94 -11.72
CA MET A 32 7.42 -12.85 -12.49
C MET A 32 8.72 -13.33 -13.14
N PRO A 33 9.14 -12.74 -14.26
CA PRO A 33 10.44 -13.05 -14.86
C PRO A 33 11.58 -12.58 -13.96
N TRP A 34 12.49 -13.49 -13.61
CA TRP A 34 13.66 -13.20 -12.77
C TRP A 34 14.91 -12.83 -13.58
N ILE A 35 14.89 -13.13 -14.88
CA ILE A 35 15.92 -12.74 -15.83
C ILE A 35 15.19 -12.16 -17.02
N VAL A 36 15.39 -10.87 -17.28
CA VAL A 36 14.78 -10.18 -18.41
C VAL A 36 15.82 -10.09 -19.52
N GLN A 37 15.52 -10.68 -20.68
CA GLN A 37 16.28 -10.45 -21.90
C GLN A 37 15.60 -9.31 -22.65
N SER A 38 16.13 -8.10 -22.50
CA SER A 38 15.69 -6.92 -23.27
C SER A 38 16.78 -6.56 -24.27
N GLY A 39 16.47 -6.61 -25.57
CA GLY A 39 17.39 -6.17 -26.62
C GLY A 39 18.61 -7.08 -26.87
N GLY A 40 18.58 -8.35 -26.47
CA GLY A 40 19.66 -9.32 -26.73
C GLY A 40 20.82 -9.29 -25.72
N LEU A 41 20.77 -8.39 -24.74
CA LEU A 41 21.68 -8.38 -23.59
C LEU A 41 20.95 -9.00 -22.38
N GLN A 42 21.62 -9.89 -21.65
CA GLN A 42 21.09 -10.40 -20.38
C GLN A 42 21.12 -9.25 -19.36
N GLN A 43 19.96 -8.80 -18.88
CA GLN A 43 19.94 -7.89 -17.74
C GLN A 43 20.28 -8.65 -16.46
N ASP A 44 21.01 -7.99 -15.56
CA ASP A 44 21.39 -8.54 -14.28
C ASP A 44 20.17 -8.89 -13.42
N TRP A 45 20.29 -9.95 -12.63
CA TRP A 45 19.23 -10.48 -11.75
C TRP A 45 18.69 -9.44 -10.73
N TYR A 46 19.48 -8.41 -10.37
CA TYR A 46 19.06 -7.37 -9.43
C TYR A 46 18.08 -6.36 -10.03
N LEU A 47 17.92 -6.34 -11.36
CA LEU A 47 16.92 -5.54 -12.06
C LEU A 47 15.60 -6.29 -12.27
N SER A 48 15.49 -7.51 -11.72
CA SER A 48 14.30 -8.32 -11.93
C SER A 48 13.06 -7.75 -11.24
N PRO A 49 11.90 -7.72 -11.93
CA PRO A 49 10.64 -7.27 -11.35
C PRO A 49 10.23 -8.08 -10.11
N GLY A 50 10.61 -9.36 -10.04
CA GLY A 50 10.29 -10.28 -8.94
C GLY A 50 11.13 -10.09 -7.67
N LEU A 51 12.28 -9.43 -7.75
CA LEU A 51 13.16 -9.27 -6.59
C LEU A 51 12.52 -8.43 -5.49
N PHE A 52 11.96 -7.27 -5.85
CA PHE A 52 11.40 -6.33 -4.88
C PHE A 52 10.21 -6.92 -4.10
N PRO A 53 9.19 -7.54 -4.74
CA PRO A 53 8.12 -8.21 -4.02
C PRO A 53 8.61 -9.37 -3.14
N THR A 54 9.65 -10.10 -3.57
CA THR A 54 10.21 -11.21 -2.79
C THR A 54 10.90 -10.72 -1.52
N VAL A 55 11.75 -9.70 -1.63
CA VAL A 55 12.44 -9.11 -0.47
C VAL A 55 11.44 -8.58 0.55
N LEU A 56 10.42 -7.85 0.09
CA LEU A 56 9.34 -7.38 0.97
C LEU A 56 8.59 -8.54 1.62
N GLY A 57 8.23 -9.58 0.87
CA GLY A 57 7.55 -10.76 1.41
C GLY A 57 8.37 -11.48 2.48
N VAL A 58 9.68 -11.65 2.26
CA VAL A 58 10.60 -12.29 3.22
C VAL A 58 10.71 -11.45 4.50
N LEU A 59 10.97 -10.14 4.39
CA LEU A 59 11.06 -9.26 5.55
C LEU A 59 9.76 -9.26 6.36
N LEU A 60 8.63 -9.24 5.66
CA LEU A 60 7.31 -9.22 6.28
C LEU A 60 7.01 -10.53 7.02
N ILE A 61 7.43 -11.68 6.48
CA ILE A 61 7.37 -12.97 7.19
C ILE A 61 8.28 -12.97 8.43
N ILE A 62 9.52 -12.46 8.32
CA ILE A 62 10.48 -12.43 9.44
C ILE A 62 9.95 -11.58 10.60
N PHE A 63 9.47 -10.37 10.31
CA PHE A 63 8.93 -9.47 11.34
C PHE A 63 7.63 -10.00 11.92
N SER A 64 6.74 -10.52 11.09
CA SER A 64 5.50 -11.14 11.55
C SER A 64 5.76 -12.35 12.43
N SER A 65 6.76 -13.16 12.08
CA SER A 65 7.17 -14.32 12.90
C SER A 65 7.68 -13.89 14.27
N ASN A 66 8.48 -12.82 14.35
CA ASN A 66 8.92 -12.27 15.64
C ASN A 66 7.73 -11.82 16.49
N VAL A 67 6.82 -11.02 15.93
CA VAL A 67 5.62 -10.55 16.64
C VAL A 67 4.75 -11.72 17.09
N LEU A 68 4.58 -12.74 16.23
CA LEU A 68 3.84 -13.96 16.54
C LEU A 68 4.47 -14.71 17.71
N MET A 69 5.79 -14.89 17.70
CA MET A 69 6.53 -15.55 18.80
C MET A 69 6.33 -14.82 20.13
N HIS A 70 6.41 -13.48 20.13
CA HIS A 70 6.14 -12.66 21.32
C HIS A 70 4.69 -12.81 21.81
N ALA A 71 3.72 -12.79 20.89
CA ALA A 71 2.30 -12.93 21.21
C ALA A 71 1.95 -14.32 21.76
N VAL A 72 2.54 -15.38 21.21
CA VAL A 72 2.38 -16.78 21.68
C VAL A 72 2.95 -16.94 23.09
N ARG A 73 4.18 -16.48 23.32
CA ARG A 73 4.83 -16.51 24.65
C ARG A 73 4.02 -15.76 25.70
N GLY A 74 3.30 -14.71 25.30
CA GLY A 74 2.39 -13.94 26.16
C GLY A 74 1.00 -14.56 26.39
N GLY A 75 0.70 -15.75 25.87
CA GLY A 75 -0.58 -16.43 26.05
C GLY A 75 -1.70 -15.98 25.09
N GLY A 76 -1.36 -15.31 23.97
CA GLY A 76 -2.31 -14.75 23.00
C GLY A 76 -3.20 -15.77 22.28
N TYR A 77 -2.84 -17.06 22.31
CA TYR A 77 -3.62 -18.16 21.70
C TYR A 77 -4.95 -18.44 22.42
N ARG A 78 -5.08 -18.07 23.71
CA ARG A 78 -6.31 -18.27 24.49
C ARG A 78 -7.38 -17.22 24.10
N GLY A 79 -8.23 -17.59 23.14
CA GLY A 79 -9.38 -16.78 22.68
C GLY A 79 -9.28 -16.24 21.25
N LEU A 80 -8.45 -16.89 20.42
CA LEU A 80 -8.29 -16.65 18.99
C LEU A 80 -9.60 -16.36 18.23
N GLY A 81 -10.63 -17.19 18.42
CA GLY A 81 -11.92 -17.01 17.76
C GLY A 81 -12.65 -15.72 18.13
N ARG A 82 -12.54 -15.25 19.38
CA ARG A 82 -13.17 -13.99 19.82
C ARG A 82 -12.39 -12.77 19.32
N ALA A 83 -11.07 -12.84 19.27
CA ALA A 83 -10.23 -11.75 18.75
C ALA A 83 -10.39 -11.58 17.24
N ALA A 84 -10.42 -12.68 16.47
CA ALA A 84 -10.67 -12.64 15.03
C ALA A 84 -12.09 -12.12 14.71
N ALA A 85 -13.11 -12.60 15.43
CA ALA A 85 -14.49 -12.14 15.25
C ALA A 85 -14.68 -10.66 15.65
N HIS A 86 -14.02 -10.20 16.70
CA HIS A 86 -14.05 -8.79 17.10
C HIS A 86 -13.30 -7.91 16.09
N GLY A 87 -12.12 -8.33 15.63
CA GLY A 87 -11.36 -7.65 14.57
C GLY A 87 -12.22 -7.46 13.33
N LEU A 88 -12.83 -8.53 12.83
CA LEU A 88 -13.68 -8.50 11.64
C LEU A 88 -14.94 -7.63 11.82
N ARG A 89 -15.54 -7.60 13.01
CA ARG A 89 -16.69 -6.72 13.32
C ARG A 89 -16.28 -5.25 13.51
N SER A 90 -15.10 -4.99 14.07
CA SER A 90 -14.58 -3.62 14.23
C SER A 90 -14.12 -2.99 12.91
N VAL A 91 -13.92 -3.80 11.86
CA VAL A 91 -13.51 -3.30 10.54
C VAL A 91 -14.52 -2.31 9.96
N GLY A 92 -15.82 -2.52 10.19
CA GLY A 92 -16.87 -1.61 9.72
C GLY A 92 -17.07 -0.35 10.56
N SER A 93 -16.55 -0.30 11.79
CA SER A 93 -16.85 0.79 12.75
C SER A 93 -15.68 1.75 12.98
N ASN A 94 -14.47 1.44 12.50
CA ASN A 94 -13.29 2.27 12.69
C ASN A 94 -13.11 3.26 11.54
N HIS A 95 -13.29 4.55 11.84
CA HIS A 95 -13.15 5.64 10.87
C HIS A 95 -11.74 5.68 10.23
N ASP A 96 -10.71 5.37 11.01
CA ASP A 96 -9.32 5.31 10.52
C ASP A 96 -9.10 4.14 9.56
N LEU A 97 -9.70 2.98 9.83
CA LEU A 97 -9.58 1.83 8.95
C LEU A 97 -10.32 2.06 7.63
N HIS A 98 -11.48 2.72 7.66
CA HIS A 98 -12.20 3.11 6.46
C HIS A 98 -11.37 4.08 5.60
N ARG A 99 -10.67 5.04 6.21
CA ARG A 99 -9.74 5.94 5.51
C ARG A 99 -8.58 5.17 4.87
N MET A 100 -7.97 4.23 5.60
CA MET A 100 -6.90 3.37 5.06
C MET A 100 -7.40 2.50 3.90
N ALA A 101 -8.56 1.87 4.04
CA ALA A 101 -9.16 1.03 3.01
C ALA A 101 -9.51 1.85 1.75
N MET A 102 -10.07 3.05 1.92
CA MET A 102 -10.37 3.96 0.80
C MET A 102 -9.10 4.43 0.09
N ALA A 103 -8.03 4.71 0.83
CA ALA A 103 -6.73 5.06 0.24
C ALA A 103 -6.15 3.89 -0.56
N ALA A 104 -6.17 2.68 0.00
CA ALA A 104 -5.74 1.48 -0.70
C ALA A 104 -6.58 1.21 -1.96
N ALA A 105 -7.89 1.44 -1.90
CA ALA A 105 -8.78 1.31 -3.05
C ALA A 105 -8.48 2.35 -4.14
N LEU A 106 -8.21 3.60 -3.77
CA LEU A 106 -7.81 4.66 -4.73
C LEU A 106 -6.48 4.33 -5.41
N VAL A 107 -5.49 3.84 -4.66
CA VAL A 107 -4.21 3.39 -5.22
C VAL A 107 -4.43 2.21 -6.16
N GLY A 108 -5.23 1.22 -5.75
CA GLY A 108 -5.58 0.08 -6.59
C GLY A 108 -6.28 0.51 -7.88
N LEU A 109 -7.24 1.43 -7.81
CA LEU A 109 -7.93 1.97 -8.97
C LEU A 109 -6.94 2.66 -9.92
N TYR A 110 -6.04 3.49 -9.39
CA TYR A 110 -5.01 4.14 -10.19
C TYR A 110 -4.09 3.15 -10.90
N VAL A 111 -3.61 2.13 -10.19
CA VAL A 111 -2.68 1.12 -10.75
C VAL A 111 -3.35 0.20 -11.76
N PHE A 112 -4.53 -0.35 -11.46
CA PHE A 112 -5.18 -1.36 -12.30
C PHE A 112 -6.04 -0.78 -13.44
N VAL A 113 -6.57 0.44 -13.26
CA VAL A 113 -7.41 1.08 -14.28
C VAL A 113 -6.65 2.17 -15.02
N GLY A 114 -5.87 2.99 -14.30
CA GLY A 114 -5.17 4.14 -14.87
C GLY A 114 -3.99 3.75 -15.74
N ILE A 115 -3.12 2.87 -15.25
CA ILE A 115 -1.91 2.48 -15.98
C ILE A 115 -2.26 1.73 -17.27
N GLY A 116 -1.79 2.26 -18.41
CA GLY A 116 -1.94 1.65 -19.73
C GLY A 116 -3.25 1.95 -20.46
N ARG A 117 -4.19 2.69 -19.86
CA ARG A 117 -5.43 3.14 -20.52
C ARG A 117 -5.55 4.65 -20.71
N VAL A 118 -4.88 5.43 -19.87
CA VAL A 118 -4.98 6.90 -19.84
C VAL A 118 -3.57 7.46 -19.79
N GLU A 119 -3.32 8.57 -20.49
CA GLU A 119 -2.04 9.29 -20.44
C GLU A 119 -1.65 9.60 -18.99
N TYR A 120 -0.37 9.36 -18.66
CA TYR A 120 0.17 9.52 -17.31
C TYR A 120 -0.24 10.84 -16.63
N HIS A 121 -0.17 11.96 -17.36
CA HIS A 121 -0.45 13.28 -16.82
C HIS A 121 -1.91 13.42 -16.34
N ILE A 122 -2.86 12.91 -17.11
CA ILE A 122 -4.29 12.97 -16.79
C ILE A 122 -4.60 12.02 -15.63
N ALA A 123 -4.11 10.77 -15.71
CA ALA A 123 -4.33 9.77 -14.67
C ALA A 123 -3.79 10.23 -13.31
N SER A 124 -2.55 10.74 -13.29
CA SER A 124 -1.90 11.22 -12.07
C SER A 124 -2.59 12.46 -11.50
N SER A 125 -3.02 13.38 -12.36
CA SER A 125 -3.72 14.60 -11.92
C SER A 125 -5.06 14.28 -11.27
N VAL A 126 -5.85 13.39 -11.88
CA VAL A 126 -7.13 12.94 -11.32
C VAL A 126 -6.90 12.17 -10.02
N PHE A 127 -5.93 11.26 -9.98
CA PHE A 127 -5.60 10.50 -8.77
C PHE A 127 -5.18 11.40 -7.61
N LEU A 128 -4.27 12.35 -7.83
CA LEU A 128 -3.83 13.29 -6.80
C LEU A 128 -4.98 14.17 -6.35
N PHE A 129 -5.78 14.69 -7.28
CA PHE A 129 -6.91 15.54 -6.96
C PHE A 129 -7.95 14.82 -6.10
N VAL A 130 -8.36 13.61 -6.50
CA VAL A 130 -9.34 12.79 -5.75
C VAL A 130 -8.78 12.41 -4.39
N THR A 131 -7.52 11.99 -4.31
CA THR A 131 -6.88 11.62 -3.05
C THR A 131 -6.82 12.83 -2.11
N MET A 132 -6.34 13.98 -2.59
CA MET A 132 -6.33 15.21 -1.80
C MET A 132 -7.72 15.62 -1.34
N LEU A 133 -8.75 15.52 -2.19
CA LEU A 133 -10.12 15.88 -1.84
C LEU A 133 -10.70 14.95 -0.77
N VAL A 134 -10.44 13.65 -0.89
CA VAL A 134 -10.87 12.63 0.07
C VAL A 134 -10.17 12.81 1.43
N PHE A 135 -8.87 13.09 1.44
CA PHE A 135 -8.11 13.28 2.68
C PHE A 135 -8.26 14.69 3.29
N HIS A 136 -8.55 15.70 2.49
CA HIS A 136 -8.87 17.05 2.97
C HIS A 136 -10.24 17.11 3.67
N ARG A 137 -11.13 16.15 3.40
CA ARG A 137 -12.39 15.94 4.13
C ARG A 137 -12.21 15.42 5.58
N ALA A 138 -11.01 15.49 6.15
CA ALA A 138 -10.80 15.28 7.58
C ALA A 138 -11.39 16.47 8.38
N PRO A 139 -11.98 16.26 9.57
CA PRO A 139 -12.98 17.15 10.18
C PRO A 139 -12.53 18.60 10.48
N ASP A 140 -11.23 18.88 10.48
CA ASP A 140 -10.67 20.09 11.10
C ASP A 140 -10.48 21.29 10.15
N ARG A 141 -10.93 21.22 8.88
CA ARG A 141 -10.74 22.34 7.93
C ARG A 141 -12.01 22.74 7.17
N PRO A 142 -12.39 24.04 7.18
CA PRO A 142 -13.54 24.52 6.43
C PRO A 142 -13.26 24.47 4.92
N PHE A 143 -14.20 23.89 4.19
CA PHE A 143 -14.16 23.75 2.73
C PHE A 143 -14.22 25.12 2.05
N THR A 144 -13.04 25.70 1.79
CA THR A 144 -12.92 27.00 1.12
C THR A 144 -12.64 26.77 -0.36
N VAL A 145 -13.37 27.45 -1.25
CA VAL A 145 -13.15 27.38 -2.72
C VAL A 145 -11.68 27.63 -3.08
N ARG A 146 -11.03 28.58 -2.39
CA ARG A 146 -9.59 28.86 -2.54
C ARG A 146 -8.69 27.68 -2.16
N ALA A 147 -9.09 26.85 -1.19
CA ALA A 147 -8.35 25.65 -0.81
C ALA A 147 -8.45 24.57 -1.89
N VAL A 148 -9.66 24.33 -2.41
CA VAL A 148 -9.86 23.38 -3.52
C VAL A 148 -9.11 23.82 -4.78
N LEU A 149 -9.12 25.13 -5.08
CA LEU A 149 -8.37 25.67 -6.23
C LEU A 149 -6.86 25.46 -6.09
N LYS A 150 -6.31 25.66 -4.88
CA LYS A 150 -4.90 25.37 -4.58
C LYS A 150 -4.59 23.87 -4.72
N LEU A 151 -5.47 23.00 -4.23
CA LEU A 151 -5.30 21.55 -4.37
C LEU A 151 -5.36 21.12 -5.84
N ALA A 152 -6.28 21.66 -6.63
CA ALA A 152 -6.36 21.42 -8.08
C ALA A 152 -5.08 21.89 -8.80
N LEU A 153 -4.59 23.08 -8.47
CA LEU A 153 -3.35 23.61 -9.04
C LEU A 153 -2.16 22.69 -8.75
N ILE A 154 -2.00 22.24 -7.49
CA ILE A 154 -0.93 21.31 -7.11
C ILE A 154 -1.09 19.97 -7.80
N ALA A 155 -2.32 19.43 -7.85
CA ALA A 155 -2.61 18.14 -8.46
C ALA A 155 -2.31 18.10 -9.96
N VAL A 156 -2.38 19.23 -10.67
CA VAL A 156 -1.99 19.33 -12.08
C VAL A 156 -0.50 19.65 -12.24
N LEU A 157 0.02 20.60 -11.46
CA LEU A 157 1.41 21.04 -11.59
C LEU A 157 2.40 19.94 -11.20
N ALA A 158 2.11 19.16 -10.15
CA ALA A 158 3.03 18.13 -9.66
C ALA A 158 3.29 17.01 -10.70
N PRO A 159 2.28 16.38 -11.32
CA PRO A 159 2.51 15.40 -12.39
C PRO A 159 3.21 15.98 -13.62
N LEU A 160 2.97 17.25 -13.95
CA LEU A 160 3.65 17.91 -15.08
C LEU A 160 5.15 18.10 -14.79
N VAL A 161 5.49 18.60 -13.60
CA VAL A 161 6.88 18.81 -13.18
C VAL A 161 7.62 17.48 -13.03
N ILE A 162 7.00 16.50 -12.35
CA ILE A 162 7.57 15.16 -12.22
C ILE A 162 7.77 14.55 -13.59
N GLY A 163 6.77 14.67 -14.47
CA GLY A 163 6.86 14.14 -15.81
C GLY A 163 8.00 14.74 -16.63
N TYR A 164 8.12 16.06 -16.58
CA TYR A 164 9.22 16.77 -17.22
C TYR A 164 10.58 16.31 -16.72
N ILE A 165 10.75 16.17 -15.40
CA ILE A 165 12.01 15.69 -14.82
C ILE A 165 12.33 14.27 -15.29
N PHE A 166 11.35 13.37 -15.31
CA PHE A 166 11.54 11.99 -15.72
C PHE A 166 11.89 11.84 -17.21
N THR A 167 11.27 12.64 -18.07
CA THR A 167 11.57 12.62 -19.50
C THR A 167 12.90 13.28 -19.82
N GLU A 168 13.18 14.45 -19.25
CA GLU A 168 14.36 15.25 -19.60
C GLU A 168 15.64 14.78 -18.90
N PHE A 169 15.57 14.48 -17.59
CA PHE A 169 16.75 14.10 -16.80
C PHE A 169 16.97 12.59 -16.75
N PHE A 170 15.89 11.80 -16.69
CA PHE A 170 15.99 10.34 -16.55
C PHE A 170 15.81 9.58 -17.87
N GLN A 171 15.43 10.27 -18.96
CA GLN A 171 15.17 9.67 -20.28
C GLN A 171 14.19 8.48 -20.25
N VAL A 172 13.28 8.46 -19.27
CA VAL A 172 12.26 7.42 -19.16
C VAL A 172 11.00 7.92 -19.86
N PRO A 173 10.58 7.28 -20.98
CA PRO A 173 9.32 7.62 -21.63
C PRO A 173 8.19 7.19 -20.71
N MET A 174 7.35 8.14 -20.34
CA MET A 174 6.16 7.86 -19.56
C MET A 174 5.01 7.47 -20.49
N PRO A 175 4.23 6.42 -20.16
CA PRO A 175 3.09 5.97 -20.97
C PRO A 175 1.87 6.89 -20.90
#